data_AF-A0A3E1R8Y2-F1
#
_entry.id   AF-A0A3E1R8Y2-F1
#
_cell.length_a   1.000
_cell.length_b   1.000
_cell.length_c   1.000
_cell.angle_alpha   90.00
_cell.angle_beta   90.00
_cell.angle_gamma   90.00
#
_symmetry.space_group_name_H-M   'P 1'
#
loop_
_entity.id
_entity.type
_entity.pdbx_description
1 polymer ?
#
loop_
_entity_poly.entity_id
_entity_poly.type
_entity_poly.pdbx_seq_one_letter_code
_entity_poly.pdbx_strand_id
1 'polypeptide(L)' 'MNLPGWSLHPLQGDQKGHWSVSVNGNWRMTFTFEGQDAILVNYQDYH' A
#
# COMPACT_ATOMS: atom_id res chain seq x y z
N MET A 1 -9.30 3.81 -6.54
CA MET A 1 -7.86 3.82 -6.88
C MET A 1 -7.56 2.70 -7.88
N ASN A 2 -7.74 2.94 -9.19
CA ASN A 2 -7.40 1.95 -10.23
C ASN A 2 -6.66 2.63 -11.38
N LEU A 3 -5.55 3.29 -11.04
CA LEU A 3 -4.67 3.91 -12.03
C LEU A 3 -3.61 2.88 -12.46
N PRO A 4 -3.44 2.66 -13.77
CA PRO A 4 -2.35 1.83 -14.28
C PRO A 4 -1.00 2.35 -13.78
N GLY A 5 -0.12 1.46 -13.31
CA GLY A 5 1.22 1.79 -12.83
C GLY A 5 1.35 1.94 -11.31
N TRP A 6 0.26 2.09 -10.56
CA TRP A 6 0.31 2.11 -9.10
C TRP A 6 0.50 0.73 -8.49
N SER A 7 0.21 -0.33 -9.25
CA SER A 7 0.32 -1.72 -8.81
C SER A 7 -0.34 -1.94 -7.43
N LEU A 8 -1.55 -1.41 -7.26
CA LEU A 8 -2.30 -1.55 -6.01
C LEU A 8 -2.64 -3.02 -5.76
N HIS A 9 -2.23 -3.55 -4.60
CA HIS A 9 -2.53 -4.92 -4.20
C HIS A 9 -2.63 -5.05 -2.68
N PRO A 10 -3.41 -6.02 -2.16
CA PRO A 10 -3.48 -6.30 -0.75
C PRO A 10 -2.22 -7.04 -0.28
N LEU A 11 -1.81 -6.79 0.96
CA LEU A 11 -0.70 -7.47 1.62
C LEU A 11 -1.19 -8.73 2.35
N GLN A 12 -0.26 -9.65 2.61
CA GLN A 12 -0.51 -10.95 3.22
C GLN A 12 0.34 -11.15 4.49
N GLY A 13 0.11 -12.25 5.21
CA GLY A 13 0.83 -12.56 6.46
C GLY A 13 0.48 -11.58 7.56
N ASP A 14 1.50 -11.06 8.26
CA ASP A 14 1.34 -10.16 9.40
C ASP A 14 0.73 -8.81 9.04
N GLN A 15 0.77 -8.43 7.76
CA GLN A 15 0.17 -7.19 7.24
C GLN A 15 -1.17 -7.44 6.53
N LYS A 16 -1.84 -8.57 6.79
CA LYS A 16 -3.16 -8.84 6.22
C LYS A 16 -4.15 -7.72 6.57
N GLY A 17 -4.80 -7.18 5.55
CA GLY A 17 -5.72 -6.04 5.68
C GLY A 17 -5.08 -4.70 5.29
N HIS A 18 -3.75 -4.64 5.16
CA HIS A 18 -3.07 -3.53 4.52
C HIS A 18 -3.07 -3.68 3.00
N TRP A 19 -2.91 -2.54 2.34
CA TRP A 19 -2.73 -2.39 0.91
C TRP A 19 -1.39 -1.75 0.63
N SER A 20 -0.85 -1.99 -0.56
CA SER A 20 0.41 -1.40 -1.02
C SER A 20 0.25 -0.80 -2.41
N VAL A 21 0.84 0.37 -2.62
CA VAL A 21 1.03 0.99 -3.94
C VAL A 21 2.51 1.26 -4.20
N SER A 22 2.90 1.13 -5.47
CA SER A 22 4.22 1.50 -5.96
C SER A 22 4.35 3.00 -6.13
N VAL A 23 5.45 3.57 -5.61
CA VAL A 23 5.76 5.00 -5.75
C VAL A 23 6.84 5.18 -6.81
N ASN A 24 8.07 4.73 -6.54
CA ASN A 24 9.15 4.69 -7.53
C ASN A 24 10.17 3.60 -7.18
N GLY A 25 10.70 2.90 -8.20
CA GLY A 25 11.66 1.81 -7.99
C GLY A 25 11.15 0.80 -6.93
N ASN A 26 11.92 0.68 -5.84
CA ASN A 26 11.63 -0.22 -4.72
C ASN A 26 10.70 0.39 -3.66
N TRP A 27 10.38 1.69 -3.72
CA TRP A 27 9.56 2.33 -2.70
C TRP A 27 8.08 1.95 -2.82
N ARG A 28 7.48 1.62 -1.68
CA ARG A 28 6.08 1.27 -1.50
C ARG A 28 5.45 2.14 -0.42
N MET A 29 4.23 2.60 -0.68
CA MET A 29 3.39 3.17 0.37
C MET A 29 2.36 2.14 0.77
N THR A 30 2.26 1.86 2.07
CA THR A 30 1.29 0.93 2.64
C THR A 30 0.29 1.64 3.53
N PHE A 31 -0.95 1.16 3.58
CA PHE A 31 -2.02 1.77 4.36
C PHE A 31 -3.17 0.78 4.57
N THR A 32 -4.07 1.07 5.50
CA THR A 32 -5.36 0.40 5.62
C THR A 32 -6.49 1.41 5.50
N PHE A 33 -7.73 0.94 5.40
CA PHE A 33 -8.91 1.80 5.31
C PHE A 33 -9.74 1.73 6.59
N GLU A 34 -10.14 2.90 7.08
CA GLU A 34 -11.25 3.04 8.02
C GLU A 34 -12.37 3.80 7.29
N GLY A 35 -13.43 3.08 6.89
CA GLY A 35 -14.44 3.63 6.00
C GLY A 35 -13.86 3.99 4.63
N GLN A 36 -13.83 5.29 4.32
CA GLN A 36 -13.26 5.81 3.08
C GLN A 36 -11.86 6.42 3.26
N ASP A 37 -11.39 6.51 4.50
CA ASP A 37 -10.15 7.20 4.84
C ASP A 37 -8.98 6.22 4.89
N ALA A 38 -7.85 6.62 4.32
CA ALA A 38 -6.60 5.88 4.42
C ALA A 38 -5.92 6.22 5.75
N ILE A 39 -5.71 5.21 6.59
CA ILE A 39 -5.09 5.33 7.90
C ILE A 39 -3.86 4.42 8.01
N LEU A 40 -3.07 4.60 9.07
CA LEU A 40 -1.83 3.85 9.33
C LEU A 40 -0.90 3.85 8.10
N VAL A 41 -0.80 5.01 7.46
CA VAL A 41 -0.01 5.19 6.24
C VAL A 41 1.47 5.11 6.58
N ASN A 42 2.20 4.27 5.84
CA ASN A 42 3.63 4.08 6.00
C ASN A 42 4.33 4.13 4.63
N TYR A 43 5.60 4.55 4.63
CA TYR A 43 6.43 4.63 3.44
C TYR A 43 7.68 3.77 3.64
N GLN A 44 7.81 2.74 2.82
CA GLN A 44 8.77 1.65 3.01
C GLN A 44 9.60 1.44 1.75
N ASP A 45 10.89 1.17 1.93
CA ASP A 45 11.73 0.65 0.86
C ASP A 45 11.62 -0.87 0.84
N TYR A 46 11.29 -1.45 -0.31
CA TYR A 46 11.40 -2.90 -0.51
C TYR A 46 12.86 -3.23 -0.90
N HIS A 47 13.74 -3.26 0.10
CA HIS A 47 15.08 -3.87 0.02
C HIS A 47 15.52 -4.47 1.37
#